data_AF-A0A842SYX6-F1
#
_entry.id   AF-A0A842SYX6-F1
#
_cell.length_a   1.000
_cell.length_b   1.000
_cell.length_c   1.000
_cell.angle_alpha   90.00
_cell.angle_beta   90.00
_cell.angle_gamma   90.00
#
_symmetry.space_group_name_H-M   'P 1'
#
loop_
_entity.id
_entity.type
_entity.pdbx_description
1 polymer ?
#
loop_
_entity_poly.entity_id
_entity_poly.type
_entity_poly.pdbx_seq_one_letter_code
_entity_poly.pdbx_strand_id
1 'polypeptide(L)'
;MDIKIILQEFTDHFKDELKRIIIYAVLILFFGFLTSYNIFRMVLGLDVASSWYLGSITTLISTLIIILALNGIWFFLKTRR
;
A
#
# COMPACT_ATOMS: atom_id res chain seq x y z
N MET A 1 5.57 -26.43 -11.26
CA MET A 1 5.44 -25.04 -11.76
C MET A 1 6.77 -24.36 -11.52
N ASP A 2 7.42 -23.87 -12.56
CA ASP A 2 8.76 -23.28 -12.45
C ASP A 2 8.65 -21.89 -11.79
N ILE A 3 9.41 -21.65 -10.71
CA ILE A 3 9.40 -20.40 -9.95
C ILE A 3 9.67 -19.19 -10.86
N LYS A 4 10.48 -19.40 -11.90
CA LYS A 4 10.80 -18.37 -12.89
C LYS A 4 9.56 -17.91 -13.66
N ILE A 5 8.68 -18.84 -14.04
CA ILE A 5 7.44 -18.53 -14.77
C ILE A 5 6.49 -17.75 -13.86
N ILE A 6 6.40 -18.12 -12.59
CA ILE A 6 5.59 -17.43 -11.58
C ILE A 6 6.00 -15.98 -11.41
N LEU A 7 7.30 -15.73 -11.26
CA LEU A 7 7.87 -14.39 -11.12
C LEU A 7 7.65 -13.53 -12.36
N GLN A 8 7.74 -14.14 -13.54
CA GLN A 8 7.53 -13.44 -14.80
C GLN A 8 6.07 -13.02 -14.96
N GLU A 9 5.12 -13.93 -14.72
CA GLU A 9 3.68 -13.62 -14.76
C GLU A 9 3.27 -12.56 -13.72
N PHE A 10 3.89 -12.61 -12.53
CA PHE A 10 3.66 -11.59 -11.50
C PHE A 10 4.15 -10.20 -11.97
N THR A 11 5.32 -10.16 -12.60
CA THR A 11 5.91 -8.91 -13.12
C THR A 11 5.08 -8.33 -14.26
N ASP A 12 4.57 -9.18 -15.15
CA ASP A 12 3.76 -8.74 -16.29
C ASP A 12 2.39 -8.20 -15.81
N HIS A 13 1.74 -8.87 -14.86
CA HIS A 13 0.54 -8.35 -14.20
C HIS A 13 0.81 -6.99 -13.52
N PHE A 14 1.93 -6.87 -12.81
CA PHE A 14 2.30 -5.64 -12.13
C PHE A 14 2.49 -4.47 -13.09
N LYS A 15 3.05 -4.70 -14.29
CA LYS A 15 3.19 -3.67 -15.33
C LYS A 15 1.83 -3.20 -15.85
N ASP A 16 0.89 -4.10 -16.06
CA ASP A 16 -0.44 -3.78 -16.57
C ASP A 16 -1.26 -2.97 -15.55
N GLU A 17 -1.14 -3.33 -14.26
CA GLU A 17 -1.83 -2.65 -13.17
C GLU A 17 -1.08 -1.44 -12.63
N LEU A 18 0.13 -1.15 -13.10
CA LEU A 18 1.00 -0.10 -12.55
C LEU A 18 0.29 1.27 -12.47
N LYS A 19 -0.45 1.64 -13.52
CA LYS A 19 -1.22 2.90 -13.54
C LYS A 19 -2.27 2.94 -12.43
N ARG A 20 -2.99 1.83 -12.23
CA ARG A 20 -4.02 1.72 -11.20
C ARG A 20 -3.40 1.72 -9.80
N ILE A 21 -2.29 1.00 -9.63
CA ILE A 21 -1.50 0.96 -8.39
C ILE A 21 -1.01 2.36 -8.02
N ILE A 22 -0.52 3.15 -8.97
CA ILE A 22 -0.08 4.53 -8.71
C ILE A 22 -1.26 5.39 -8.22
N ILE A 23 -2.42 5.32 -8.88
CA ILE A 23 -3.62 6.07 -8.47
C ILE A 23 -4.03 5.68 -7.04
N TYR A 24 -4.10 4.37 -6.75
CA TYR A 24 -4.44 3.90 -5.41
C TYR A 24 -3.40 4.29 -4.37
N ALA A 25 -2.11 4.22 -4.70
CA ALA A 25 -1.03 4.64 -3.82
C ALA A 25 -1.18 6.12 -3.46
N VAL A 26 -1.42 7.00 -4.43
CA VAL A 26 -1.61 8.43 -4.18
C VAL A 26 -2.83 8.68 -3.29
N LEU A 27 -3.95 8.01 -3.55
CA LEU A 27 -5.17 8.16 -2.73
C LEU A 27 -4.94 7.65 -1.29
N ILE A 28 -4.34 6.48 -1.13
CA ILE A 28 -4.03 5.90 0.19
C ILE A 28 -3.02 6.78 0.93
N LEU A 29 -2.00 7.29 0.24
CA LEU A 29 -1.03 8.21 0.83
C LEU A 29 -1.71 9.48 1.33
N PHE A 30 -2.59 10.08 0.53
CA PHE A 30 -3.27 11.31 0.93
C PHE A 30 -4.26 11.08 2.09
N PHE A 31 -5.22 10.17 1.93
CA PHE A 31 -6.26 9.93 2.92
C PHE A 31 -5.74 9.20 4.16
N GLY A 32 -4.82 8.26 3.97
CA GLY A 32 -4.15 7.55 5.05
C GLY A 32 -3.31 8.51 5.88
N PHE A 33 -2.57 9.44 5.25
CA PHE A 33 -1.78 10.44 5.98
C PHE A 33 -2.69 11.33 6.81
N LEU A 34 -3.75 11.86 6.21
CA LEU A 34 -4.70 12.72 6.90
C LEU A 34 -5.31 11.99 8.11
N THR A 35 -5.68 10.73 7.94
CA THR A 35 -6.26 9.91 9.01
C THR A 35 -5.25 9.66 10.12
N SER A 36 -4.06 9.15 9.79
CA SER A 36 -2.99 8.84 10.75
C SER A 36 -2.52 10.10 11.49
N TYR A 37 -2.31 11.21 10.79
CA TYR A 37 -1.97 12.50 11.38
C TYR A 37 -3.02 12.93 12.41
N ASN A 38 -4.30 12.87 12.05
CA ASN A 38 -5.38 13.27 12.96
C ASN A 38 -5.50 12.35 14.18
N ILE A 39 -5.29 11.05 14.00
CA ILE A 39 -5.23 10.10 15.14
C ILE A 39 -4.07 10.48 16.06
N PHE A 40 -2.87 10.71 15.53
CA PHE A 40 -1.71 11.07 16.34
C PHE A 40 -1.87 12.43 17.03
N ARG A 41 -2.48 13.41 16.36
CA ARG A 41 -2.67 14.76 16.88
C ARG A 41 -3.79 14.83 17.91
N MET A 42 -4.96 14.27 17.60
CA MET A 42 -6.18 14.44 18.40
C MET A 42 -6.38 13.34 19.43
N VAL A 43 -6.02 12.09 19.09
CA VAL A 43 -6.26 10.95 19.98
C VAL A 43 -5.06 10.70 20.89
N LEU A 44 -3.84 10.73 20.34
CA LEU A 44 -2.62 10.51 21.12
C LEU A 44 -2.01 11.80 21.70
N GLY A 45 -2.52 12.97 21.30
CA GLY A 45 -2.08 14.26 21.82
C GLY A 45 -0.64 14.64 21.46
N LEU A 46 -0.06 14.03 20.42
CA LEU A 46 1.32 14.30 20.01
C LEU A 46 1.46 15.73 19.47
N ASP A 47 2.66 16.29 19.56
CA ASP A 47 2.97 17.57 18.94
C ASP A 47 2.88 17.50 17.41
N VAL A 48 2.84 18.67 16.76
CA VAL A 48 2.63 18.77 15.31
C VAL A 48 3.73 18.07 14.53
N ALA A 49 4.99 18.20 14.95
CA ALA A 49 6.14 17.63 14.24
C ALA A 49 6.14 16.11 14.35
N SER A 50 5.94 15.57 15.57
CA SER A 50 5.83 14.13 15.79
C SER A 50 4.64 13.51 15.05
N SER A 51 3.48 14.18 15.04
CA SER A 51 2.28 13.71 14.32
C SER A 51 2.51 13.67 12.81
N TRP A 52 3.22 14.66 12.25
CA TRP A 52 3.61 14.68 10.84
C TRP A 52 4.56 13.54 10.49
N TYR A 53 5.60 13.37 11.30
CA TYR A 53 6.62 12.35 11.09
C TYR A 53 6.02 10.93 11.15
N LEU A 54 5.31 10.62 12.23
CA LEU A 54 4.68 9.32 12.41
C LEU A 54 3.55 9.10 11.40
N GLY A 55 2.72 10.11 11.12
CA GLY A 55 1.68 10.04 10.11
C GLY A 55 2.23 9.64 8.75
N SER A 56 3.32 10.29 8.31
CA SER A 56 3.98 9.99 7.04
C SER A 56 4.51 8.57 6.99
N ILE A 57 5.22 8.13 8.04
CA ILE A 57 5.81 6.78 8.12
C ILE A 57 4.72 5.71 8.13
N THR A 58 3.70 5.87 8.98
CA THR A 58 2.60 4.92 9.10
C THR A 58 1.91 4.75 7.76
N THR A 59 1.58 5.85 7.07
CA THR A 59 0.88 5.75 5.79
C THR A 59 1.75 5.15 4.68
N LEU A 60 3.06 5.47 4.63
CA LEU A 60 3.98 4.84 3.68
C LEU A 60 4.01 3.32 3.87
N ILE A 61 4.18 2.86 5.10
CA ILE A 61 4.20 1.43 5.43
C ILE A 61 2.85 0.78 5.08
N SER A 62 1.73 1.39 5.49
CA SER A 62 0.40 0.86 5.18
C SER A 62 0.12 0.79 3.69
N THR A 63 0.56 1.79 2.90
CA THR A 63 0.38 1.80 1.44
C THR A 63 1.11 0.61 0.80
N LEU A 64 2.36 0.36 1.21
CA LEU A 64 3.14 -0.79 0.72
C LEU A 64 2.46 -2.11 1.07
N ILE A 65 2.00 -2.27 2.32
CA ILE A 65 1.29 -3.47 2.77
C ILE A 65 0.02 -3.70 1.95
N ILE A 66 -0.78 -2.65 1.72
CA ILE A 66 -2.03 -2.75 0.95
C ILE A 66 -1.74 -3.15 -0.50
N ILE A 67 -0.75 -2.54 -1.15
CA ILE A 67 -0.38 -2.88 -2.53
C ILE A 67 0.09 -4.33 -2.62
N LEU A 68 0.95 -4.78 -1.70
CA LEU A 68 1.40 -6.17 -1.66
C LEU A 68 0.25 -7.15 -1.39
N ALA A 69 -0.67 -6.80 -0.48
CA ALA A 69 -1.84 -7.61 -0.20
C ALA A 69 -2.76 -7.74 -1.41
N LEU A 70 -3.03 -6.64 -2.13
CA LEU A 70 -3.86 -6.67 -3.35
C LEU A 70 -3.25 -7.55 -4.44
N ASN A 71 -1.95 -7.42 -4.69
CA ASN A 71 -1.24 -8.27 -5.65
C ASN A 71 -1.20 -9.74 -5.20
N GLY A 72 -1.02 -9.99 -3.90
CA GLY A 72 -1.04 -11.33 -3.33
C GLY A 72 -2.41 -12.01 -3.42
N ILE A 73 -3.49 -11.26 -3.17
CA ILE A 73 -4.88 -11.74 -3.33
C ILE A 73 -5.14 -12.10 -4.79
N TRP A 74 -4.72 -11.25 -5.74
CA TRP A 74 -4.86 -11.57 -7.16
C TRP A 74 -4.12 -12.86 -7.54
N PHE A 75 -2.87 -13.00 -7.09
CA PHE A 75 -2.06 -14.18 -7.36
C PHE A 75 -2.71 -15.47 -6.79
N PHE A 76 -3.22 -15.39 -5.58
CA PHE A 76 -3.93 -16.50 -4.93
C PHE A 76 -5.23 -16.87 -5.66
N LEU A 77 -6.03 -15.88 -6.07
CA LEU A 77 -7.27 -16.11 -6.82
C LEU A 77 -7.01 -16.69 -8.21
N LYS A 78 -5.95 -16.23 -8.89
CA LYS A 78 -5.52 -16.78 -10.18
C LYS A 78 -5.12 -18.25 -10.05
N THR A 79 -4.36 -18.61 -9.02
CA THR A 79 -3.90 -20.00 -8.80
C THR A 79 -5.05 -20.98 -8.52
N ARG A 80 -6.21 -20.49 -8.09
CA ARG A 80 -7.42 -21.31 -7.84
C ARG A 80 -8.37 -21.44 -9.03
N ARG A 81 -8.17 -20.69 -10.11
CA ARG A 81 -8.93 -20.82 -11.37
C ARG A 81 -8.14 -21.66 -12.37
#